data_AF-A0A357Y8R8-F1
#
_entry.id   AF-A0A357Y8R8-F1
#
_cell.length_a   1.000
_cell.length_b   1.000
_cell.length_c   1.000
_cell.angle_alpha   90.00
_cell.angle_beta   90.00
_cell.angle_gamma   90.00
#
_symmetry.space_group_name_H-M   'P 1'
#
loop_
_entity.id
_entity.type
_entity.pdbx_description
1 polymer ?
#
loop_
_entity_poly.entity_id
_entity_poly.type
_entity_poly.pdbx_seq_one_letter_code
_entity_poly.pdbx_strand_id
1 'polypeptide(L)'
;MRKFRDEINIVLASLASILVVAGAVYAASTISTSITTDDNLTVAGTVSFTGTAVNTTLSGGLIVDTSTLVADYSTNRVGIGTSTPGTVLGVNGDAVIAGLLTMQRFNATSTTAGTSTIQGGLTLATGGGNVGIGTTSPFHQLGIDSAGTTTIGIGSTAANRGGCIQLQGADGVSYRIYANATTTLLWTDTSDGVLIVESGPCW
;
A
#
# COMPACT_ATOMS: atom_id res chain seq x y z
N MET A 1 -54.42 -16.83 59.84
CA MET A 1 -53.87 -15.45 59.98
C MET A 1 -52.34 -15.38 59.91
N ARG A 2 -51.57 -16.27 60.57
CA ARG A 2 -50.09 -16.24 60.51
C ARG A 2 -49.53 -16.42 59.10
N LYS A 3 -49.99 -17.45 58.37
CA LYS A 3 -49.60 -17.72 56.98
C LYS A 3 -49.80 -16.54 56.02
N PHE A 4 -50.93 -15.84 56.12
CA PHE A 4 -51.23 -14.67 55.28
C PHE A 4 -50.35 -13.44 55.60
N ARG A 5 -50.04 -13.22 56.89
CA ARG A 5 -49.13 -12.14 57.31
C ARG A 5 -47.68 -12.42 56.87
N ASP A 6 -47.27 -13.68 56.91
CA ASP A 6 -45.94 -14.10 56.47
C ASP A 6 -45.79 -13.90 54.95
N GLU A 7 -46.82 -14.25 54.16
CA GLU A 7 -46.85 -13.99 52.71
C GLU A 7 -46.77 -12.50 52.38
N ILE A 8 -47.52 -11.64 53.09
CA ILE A 8 -47.46 -10.17 52.90
C ILE A 8 -46.08 -9.61 53.23
N ASN A 9 -45.46 -10.05 54.33
CA ASN A 9 -44.15 -9.56 54.74
C ASN A 9 -43.06 -9.93 53.72
N ILE A 10 -43.13 -11.13 53.13
CA ILE A 10 -42.20 -11.57 52.07
C ILE A 10 -42.35 -10.69 50.83
N VAL A 11 -43.58 -10.40 50.41
CA VAL A 11 -43.85 -9.53 49.25
C VAL A 11 -43.39 -8.10 49.52
N LEU A 12 -43.61 -7.57 50.71
CA LEU A 12 -43.19 -6.22 51.06
C LEU A 12 -41.66 -6.11 51.13
N ALA A 13 -40.99 -7.13 51.68
CA ALA A 13 -39.54 -7.19 51.72
C ALA A 13 -38.92 -7.32 50.32
N SER A 14 -39.52 -8.12 49.43
CA SER A 14 -39.03 -8.26 48.05
C SER A 14 -39.21 -6.96 47.26
N LEU A 15 -40.38 -6.31 47.37
CA LEU A 15 -40.64 -5.03 46.73
C LEU A 15 -39.71 -3.93 47.25
N ALA A 16 -39.50 -3.86 48.57
CA ALA A 16 -38.56 -2.92 49.18
C ALA A 16 -37.13 -3.15 48.67
N SER A 17 -36.70 -4.40 48.55
CA SER A 17 -35.37 -4.74 48.03
C SER A 17 -35.19 -4.30 46.58
N ILE A 18 -36.19 -4.56 45.74
CA ILE A 18 -36.18 -4.13 44.32
C ILE A 18 -36.10 -2.60 44.23
N LEU A 19 -36.89 -1.88 45.04
CA LEU A 19 -36.91 -0.42 45.01
C LEU A 19 -35.58 0.19 45.46
N VAL A 20 -34.94 -0.39 46.48
CA VAL A 20 -33.61 0.04 46.94
C VAL A 20 -32.57 -0.15 45.84
N VAL A 21 -32.58 -1.30 45.16
CA VAL A 21 -31.64 -1.57 44.06
C VAL A 21 -31.88 -0.62 42.88
N ALA A 22 -33.14 -0.44 42.46
CA ALA A 22 -33.48 0.45 41.35
C ALA A 22 -33.08 1.91 41.64
N GLY A 23 -33.32 2.40 42.86
CA GLY A 23 -32.93 3.74 43.28
C GLY A 23 -31.41 3.94 43.27
N ALA A 24 -30.65 2.95 43.75
CA ALA A 24 -29.19 3.01 43.76
C ALA A 24 -28.60 3.00 42.34
N VAL A 25 -29.12 2.15 41.44
CA VAL A 25 -28.66 2.08 40.05
C VAL A 25 -28.97 3.35 39.27
N TYR A 26 -30.17 3.93 39.47
CA TYR A 26 -30.56 5.16 38.77
C TYR A 26 -29.68 6.36 39.14
N ALA A 27 -29.21 6.42 40.39
CA ALA A 27 -28.32 7.49 40.85
C ALA A 27 -26.84 7.27 40.49
N ALA A 28 -26.46 6.08 40.01
CA ALA A 28 -25.07 5.75 39.70
C ALA A 28 -24.61 6.47 38.41
N SER A 29 -23.50 7.21 38.51
CA SER A 29 -22.86 7.88 37.36
C SER A 29 -21.67 7.11 36.77
N THR A 30 -21.25 6.03 37.43
CA THR A 30 -20.07 5.23 37.05
C THR A 30 -20.31 3.75 37.34
N ILE A 31 -19.79 2.88 36.48
CA ILE A 31 -19.68 1.44 36.72
C ILE A 31 -18.18 1.14 36.86
N SER A 32 -17.73 0.74 38.05
CA SER A 32 -16.32 0.48 38.34
C SER A 32 -15.87 -0.95 38.00
N THR A 33 -16.74 -1.74 37.37
CA THR A 33 -16.53 -3.15 36.99
C THR A 33 -16.80 -3.36 35.50
N SER A 34 -16.67 -4.61 35.04
CA SER A 34 -17.05 -5.00 33.68
C SER A 34 -18.54 -4.77 33.40
N ILE A 35 -18.84 -4.39 32.16
CA ILE A 35 -20.20 -4.36 31.60
C ILE A 35 -20.31 -5.57 30.67
N THR A 36 -21.33 -6.39 30.88
CA THR A 36 -21.69 -7.51 29.99
C THR A 36 -23.18 -7.40 29.70
N THR A 37 -23.55 -7.43 28.42
CA THR A 37 -24.93 -7.35 27.95
C THR A 37 -25.26 -8.62 27.18
N ASP A 38 -26.53 -9.06 27.23
CA ASP A 38 -26.97 -10.22 26.44
C ASP A 38 -26.97 -9.91 24.93
N ASP A 39 -27.20 -8.64 24.58
CA ASP A 39 -27.20 -8.09 23.23
C ASP A 39 -26.12 -7.00 23.06
N ASN A 40 -26.31 -6.10 22.08
CA ASN A 40 -25.40 -5.00 21.77
C ASN A 40 -25.37 -3.91 22.85
N LEU A 41 -24.18 -3.43 23.21
CA LEU A 41 -24.00 -2.18 23.94
C LEU A 41 -24.10 -0.99 22.99
N THR A 42 -25.12 -0.14 23.16
CA THR A 42 -25.25 1.13 22.42
C THR A 42 -24.82 2.30 23.30
N VAL A 43 -23.89 3.13 22.82
CA VAL A 43 -23.43 4.32 23.52
C VAL A 43 -23.81 5.55 22.71
N ALA A 44 -24.67 6.41 23.27
CA ALA A 44 -25.15 7.61 22.58
C ALA A 44 -24.11 8.74 22.49
N GLY A 45 -23.09 8.69 23.35
CA GLY A 45 -22.00 9.67 23.40
C GLY A 45 -20.65 9.07 22.99
N THR A 46 -19.59 9.75 23.38
CA THR A 46 -18.22 9.28 23.14
C THR A 46 -17.87 8.09 24.03
N VAL A 47 -17.25 7.07 23.44
CA VAL A 47 -16.54 6.02 24.18
C VAL A 47 -15.09 6.46 24.34
N SER A 48 -14.62 6.62 25.57
CA SER A 48 -13.24 7.00 25.87
C SER A 48 -12.55 5.89 26.67
N PHE A 49 -11.50 5.32 26.09
CA PHE A 49 -10.62 4.37 26.77
C PHE A 49 -9.44 5.16 27.35
N THR A 50 -9.36 5.27 28.67
CA THR A 50 -8.32 6.04 29.37
C THR A 50 -7.50 5.12 30.29
N GLY A 51 -6.19 5.37 30.39
CA GLY A 51 -5.24 4.56 31.16
C GLY A 51 -3.96 4.26 30.38
N THR A 52 -2.87 3.91 31.07
CA THR A 52 -1.61 3.53 30.44
C THR A 52 -1.71 2.07 29.94
N ALA A 53 -1.41 1.82 28.67
CA ALA A 53 -1.41 0.49 28.04
C ALA A 53 -2.78 -0.24 27.97
N VAL A 54 -3.87 0.50 27.74
CA VAL A 54 -5.16 -0.11 27.43
C VAL A 54 -5.17 -0.60 25.98
N ASN A 55 -5.37 -1.90 25.77
CA ASN A 55 -5.70 -2.46 24.47
C ASN A 55 -7.22 -2.49 24.29
N THR A 56 -7.69 -2.20 23.08
CA THR A 56 -9.09 -2.44 22.70
C THR A 56 -9.15 -3.67 21.82
N THR A 57 -9.89 -4.69 22.23
CA THR A 57 -10.12 -5.89 21.42
C THR A 57 -11.54 -5.82 20.85
N LEU A 58 -11.64 -5.83 19.52
CA LEU A 58 -12.90 -5.86 18.78
C LEU A 58 -13.00 -7.18 18.03
N SER A 59 -13.61 -8.19 18.66
CA SER A 59 -13.72 -9.53 18.04
C SER A 59 -14.60 -9.54 16.78
N GLY A 60 -15.54 -8.59 16.65
CA GLY A 60 -16.40 -8.42 15.48
C GLY A 60 -15.87 -7.42 14.43
N GLY A 61 -14.63 -6.97 14.56
CA GLY A 61 -14.02 -6.00 13.65
C GLY A 61 -14.35 -4.54 13.97
N LEU A 62 -13.92 -3.65 13.08
CA LEU A 62 -14.15 -2.20 13.17
C LEU A 62 -14.69 -1.70 11.84
N ILE A 63 -15.77 -0.92 11.85
CA ILE A 63 -16.28 -0.22 10.67
C ILE A 63 -16.46 1.25 11.03
N VAL A 64 -15.83 2.13 10.26
CA VAL A 64 -16.01 3.58 10.33
C VAL A 64 -16.61 4.02 9.01
N ASP A 65 -17.82 4.60 9.08
CA ASP A 65 -18.56 5.13 7.94
C ASP A 65 -18.58 4.16 6.75
N THR A 66 -19.21 3.00 6.95
CA THR A 66 -19.43 1.90 5.99
C THR A 66 -18.17 1.33 5.33
N SER A 67 -17.46 2.12 4.53
CA SER A 67 -16.27 1.73 3.76
C SER A 67 -15.07 2.64 3.99
N THR A 68 -15.19 3.73 4.76
CA THR A 68 -14.08 4.67 4.97
C THR A 68 -12.88 3.99 5.63
N LEU A 69 -13.10 3.28 6.74
CA LEU A 69 -12.11 2.38 7.36
C LEU A 69 -12.82 1.12 7.84
N VAL A 70 -12.35 -0.04 7.38
CA VAL A 70 -12.87 -1.35 7.78
C VAL A 70 -11.73 -2.24 8.24
N ALA A 71 -11.81 -2.78 9.45
CA ALA A 71 -11.05 -3.95 9.86
C ALA A 71 -12.00 -5.14 9.90
N ASP A 72 -11.96 -5.97 8.86
CA ASP A 72 -12.85 -7.11 8.67
C ASP A 72 -12.34 -8.32 9.43
N TYR A 73 -13.07 -8.72 10.47
CA TYR A 73 -12.75 -9.87 11.32
C TYR A 73 -12.87 -11.20 10.57
N SER A 74 -13.73 -11.28 9.55
CA SER A 74 -14.03 -12.52 8.85
C SER A 74 -12.91 -12.91 7.87
N THR A 75 -12.23 -11.92 7.30
CA THR A 75 -11.14 -12.12 6.34
C THR A 75 -9.76 -11.73 6.87
N ASN A 76 -9.68 -11.13 8.07
CA ASN A 76 -8.47 -10.58 8.67
C ASN A 76 -7.79 -9.51 7.79
N ARG A 77 -8.57 -8.58 7.25
CA ARG A 77 -8.11 -7.54 6.32
C ARG A 77 -8.52 -6.14 6.75
N VAL A 78 -7.73 -5.17 6.32
CA VAL A 78 -8.01 -3.74 6.51
C VAL A 78 -8.32 -3.09 5.17
N GLY A 79 -9.46 -2.43 5.07
CA GLY A 79 -9.91 -1.64 3.92
C GLY A 79 -9.94 -0.15 4.24
N ILE A 80 -9.46 0.67 3.29
CA ILE A 80 -9.62 2.14 3.27
C ILE A 80 -10.36 2.52 1.99
N GLY A 81 -11.51 3.18 2.10
CA GLY A 81 -12.39 3.48 0.95
C GLY A 81 -13.05 2.25 0.32
N THR A 82 -13.01 1.10 1.00
CA THR A 82 -13.63 -0.16 0.59
C THR A 82 -14.05 -0.97 1.81
N SER A 83 -15.24 -1.57 1.75
CA SER A 83 -15.72 -2.54 2.75
C SER A 83 -15.36 -3.98 2.42
N THR A 84 -14.81 -4.23 1.22
CA THR A 84 -14.44 -5.56 0.73
C THR A 84 -12.98 -5.58 0.26
N PRO A 85 -12.02 -5.43 1.18
CA PRO A 85 -10.59 -5.40 0.84
C PRO A 85 -10.14 -6.70 0.13
N GLY A 86 -9.55 -6.56 -1.06
CA GLY A 86 -9.03 -7.69 -1.85
C GLY A 86 -7.69 -8.26 -1.34
N THR A 87 -6.96 -7.48 -0.53
CA THR A 87 -5.65 -7.80 0.06
C THR A 87 -5.65 -7.48 1.55
N VAL A 88 -4.60 -7.90 2.28
CA VAL A 88 -4.49 -7.68 3.74
C VAL A 88 -4.64 -6.21 4.13
N LEU A 89 -4.02 -5.32 3.37
CA LEU A 89 -4.32 -3.89 3.37
C LEU A 89 -4.78 -3.51 1.97
N GLY A 90 -6.03 -3.07 1.83
CA GLY A 90 -6.61 -2.61 0.59
C GLY A 90 -6.96 -1.14 0.68
N VAL A 91 -6.45 -0.32 -0.23
CA VAL A 91 -6.84 1.08 -0.38
C VAL A 91 -7.53 1.22 -1.72
N ASN A 92 -8.79 1.63 -1.72
CA ASN A 92 -9.53 1.98 -2.92
C ASN A 92 -9.47 3.50 -3.08
N GLY A 93 -8.41 3.97 -3.73
CA GLY A 93 -8.08 5.40 -3.88
C GLY A 93 -6.58 5.62 -3.84
N ASP A 94 -6.18 6.89 -3.73
CA ASP A 94 -4.77 7.28 -3.62
C ASP A 94 -4.23 7.06 -2.21
N ALA A 95 -2.97 6.66 -2.11
CA ALA A 95 -2.25 6.52 -0.85
C ALA A 95 -0.99 7.40 -0.87
N VAL A 96 -0.84 8.29 0.12
CA VAL A 96 0.38 9.07 0.34
C VAL A 96 1.12 8.49 1.53
N ILE A 97 2.36 8.06 1.32
CA ILE A 97 3.21 7.46 2.36
C ILE A 97 4.41 8.39 2.57
N ALA A 98 4.44 9.07 3.71
CA ALA A 98 5.56 9.92 4.11
C ALA A 98 6.71 9.05 4.65
N GLY A 99 7.47 8.42 3.76
CA GLY A 99 8.62 7.60 4.13
C GLY A 99 8.99 6.53 3.10
N LEU A 100 9.87 5.63 3.50
CA LEU A 100 10.26 4.47 2.69
C LEU A 100 9.09 3.48 2.61
N LEU A 101 8.65 3.17 1.39
CA LEU A 101 7.78 2.03 1.12
C LEU A 101 8.64 0.82 0.77
N THR A 102 8.68 -0.18 1.66
CA THR A 102 9.30 -1.48 1.37
C THR A 102 8.22 -2.48 0.96
N MET A 103 8.33 -3.00 -0.26
CA MET A 103 7.38 -3.97 -0.79
C MET A 103 8.11 -5.03 -1.62
N GLN A 104 7.55 -6.24 -1.68
CA GLN A 104 8.14 -7.33 -2.46
C GLN A 104 7.97 -7.15 -3.98
N ARG A 105 6.88 -6.49 -4.40
CA ARG A 105 6.55 -6.27 -5.81
C ARG A 105 5.76 -4.98 -5.98
N PHE A 106 6.22 -4.09 -6.88
CA PHE A 106 5.46 -2.93 -7.33
C PHE A 106 4.74 -3.26 -8.64
N ASN A 107 3.41 -3.29 -8.63
CA ASN A 107 2.58 -3.54 -9.81
C ASN A 107 1.64 -2.36 -10.03
N ALA A 108 2.10 -1.36 -10.78
CA ALA A 108 1.32 -0.17 -11.07
C ALA A 108 0.53 -0.36 -12.37
N THR A 109 -0.75 -0.67 -12.23
CA THR A 109 -1.70 -0.75 -13.34
C THR A 109 -2.63 0.45 -13.27
N SER A 110 -2.50 1.39 -14.20
CA SER A 110 -3.49 2.46 -14.35
C SER A 110 -4.53 2.07 -15.41
N THR A 111 -5.81 2.18 -15.06
CA THR A 111 -6.91 2.08 -16.03
C THR A 111 -7.23 3.44 -16.68
N THR A 112 -6.60 4.52 -16.22
CA THR A 112 -6.82 5.89 -16.70
C THR A 112 -5.48 6.53 -17.04
N ALA A 113 -4.94 6.24 -18.22
CA ALA A 113 -3.80 6.88 -18.89
C ALA A 113 -2.68 7.46 -18.00
N GLY A 114 -2.40 6.83 -16.85
CA GLY A 114 -1.54 7.38 -15.82
C GLY A 114 -0.13 6.83 -15.98
N THR A 115 0.86 7.72 -15.92
CA THR A 115 2.26 7.31 -15.84
C THR A 115 2.61 6.90 -14.41
N SER A 116 3.56 5.97 -14.24
CA SER A 116 4.22 5.75 -12.96
C SER A 116 5.49 6.59 -12.91
N THR A 117 5.57 7.55 -11.99
CA THR A 117 6.75 8.41 -11.83
C THR A 117 7.57 7.96 -10.62
N ILE A 118 8.84 7.62 -10.84
CA ILE A 118 9.79 7.28 -9.77
C ILE A 118 10.81 8.43 -9.68
N GLN A 119 10.58 9.35 -8.74
CA GLN A 119 11.50 10.46 -8.48
C GLN A 119 12.74 9.94 -7.72
N GLY A 120 13.92 10.47 -8.06
CA GLY A 120 15.19 10.04 -7.46
C GLY A 120 15.88 8.89 -8.21
N GLY A 121 15.28 8.39 -9.29
CA GLY A 121 15.83 7.37 -10.17
C GLY A 121 15.26 5.97 -9.92
N LEU A 122 15.35 5.13 -10.94
CA LEU A 122 14.98 3.72 -10.87
C LEU A 122 16.25 2.87 -10.84
N THR A 123 16.48 2.19 -9.72
CA THR A 123 17.50 1.14 -9.64
C THR A 123 16.81 -0.21 -9.82
N LEU A 124 17.25 -0.99 -10.80
CA LEU A 124 16.75 -2.33 -11.07
C LEU A 124 17.72 -3.33 -10.44
N ALA A 125 17.20 -4.30 -9.70
CA ALA A 125 18.04 -5.26 -8.97
C ALA A 125 18.96 -6.05 -9.91
N THR A 126 20.19 -6.33 -9.45
CA THR A 126 21.24 -7.04 -10.20
C THR A 126 21.00 -8.55 -10.36
N GLY A 127 19.81 -9.05 -10.00
CA GLY A 127 19.55 -10.47 -9.68
C GLY A 127 18.61 -11.24 -10.62
N GLY A 128 18.30 -10.74 -11.82
CA GLY A 128 17.73 -11.59 -12.89
C GLY A 128 16.30 -11.28 -13.32
N GLY A 129 16.02 -10.03 -13.69
CA GLY A 129 14.84 -9.67 -14.48
C GLY A 129 15.25 -8.76 -15.63
N ASN A 130 14.67 -8.98 -16.79
CA ASN A 130 14.84 -8.12 -17.96
C ASN A 130 13.84 -6.94 -17.87
N VAL A 131 14.21 -5.78 -18.39
CA VAL A 131 13.34 -4.61 -18.54
C VAL A 131 12.68 -4.67 -19.91
N GLY A 132 11.36 -4.79 -19.95
CA GLY A 132 10.58 -4.67 -21.17
C GLY A 132 9.98 -3.29 -21.32
N ILE A 133 10.22 -2.63 -22.45
CA ILE A 133 9.51 -1.41 -22.87
C ILE A 133 8.65 -1.80 -24.08
N GLY A 134 7.33 -1.83 -23.90
CA GLY A 134 6.40 -2.31 -24.94
C GLY A 134 6.32 -3.82 -25.10
N THR A 135 7.03 -4.61 -24.28
CA THR A 135 7.01 -6.08 -24.28
C THR A 135 6.95 -6.65 -22.87
N THR A 136 6.28 -7.80 -22.72
CA THR A 136 6.30 -8.62 -21.50
C THR A 136 7.32 -9.76 -21.57
N SER A 137 7.94 -9.97 -22.73
CA SER A 137 8.90 -11.05 -22.99
C SER A 137 10.20 -10.51 -23.59
N PRO A 138 10.92 -9.61 -22.90
CA PRO A 138 12.20 -9.10 -23.38
C PRO A 138 13.24 -10.24 -23.51
N PHE A 139 13.87 -10.36 -24.70
CA PHE A 139 14.88 -11.38 -25.00
C PHE A 139 16.22 -11.19 -24.28
N HIS A 140 16.53 -9.94 -23.90
CA HIS A 140 17.76 -9.55 -23.20
C HIS A 140 17.43 -8.63 -22.01
N GLN A 141 18.45 -8.27 -21.22
CA GLN A 141 18.33 -7.44 -20.01
C GLN A 141 17.53 -6.14 -20.23
N LEU A 142 17.59 -5.54 -21.41
CA LEU A 142 16.70 -4.46 -21.83
C LEU A 142 16.14 -4.82 -23.21
N GLY A 143 14.83 -5.05 -23.29
CA GLY A 143 14.10 -5.30 -24.53
C GLY A 143 13.12 -4.18 -24.81
N ILE A 144 13.12 -3.67 -26.04
CA ILE A 144 12.21 -2.62 -26.50
C ILE A 144 11.53 -3.15 -27.75
N ASP A 145 10.20 -3.21 -27.73
CA ASP A 145 9.40 -3.73 -28.83
C ASP A 145 8.22 -2.80 -29.11
N SER A 146 7.89 -2.65 -30.39
CA SER A 146 6.79 -1.82 -30.87
C SER A 146 6.32 -2.30 -32.24
N ALA A 147 5.02 -2.22 -32.50
CA ALA A 147 4.45 -2.48 -33.82
C ALA A 147 4.86 -1.43 -34.88
N GLY A 148 5.40 -0.27 -34.45
CA GLY A 148 5.94 0.78 -35.33
C GLY A 148 7.47 0.83 -35.29
N THR A 149 8.03 1.96 -35.73
CA THR A 149 9.47 2.21 -35.61
C THR A 149 9.87 2.31 -34.13
N THR A 150 10.68 1.36 -33.66
CA THR A 150 11.27 1.42 -32.33
C THR A 150 12.45 2.39 -32.34
N THR A 151 12.42 3.41 -31.47
CA THR A 151 13.49 4.41 -31.36
C THR A 151 14.00 4.49 -29.92
N ILE A 152 15.32 4.45 -29.75
CA ILE A 152 15.97 4.75 -28.47
C ILE A 152 16.49 6.19 -28.55
N GLY A 153 15.84 7.10 -27.82
CA GLY A 153 16.26 8.49 -27.73
C GLY A 153 17.28 8.67 -26.61
N ILE A 154 18.49 9.13 -26.95
CA ILE A 154 19.52 9.51 -25.97
C ILE A 154 19.92 10.95 -26.28
N GLY A 155 19.49 11.87 -25.42
CA GLY A 155 19.73 13.30 -25.57
C GLY A 155 20.46 13.88 -24.38
N SER A 156 21.10 15.03 -24.58
CA SER A 156 21.73 15.83 -23.53
C SER A 156 21.38 17.29 -23.79
N THR A 157 21.07 18.03 -22.72
CA THR A 157 20.85 19.48 -22.78
C THR A 157 22.13 20.28 -22.61
N ALA A 158 23.28 19.61 -22.42
CA ALA A 158 24.57 20.29 -22.29
C ALA A 158 25.03 20.84 -23.66
N ALA A 159 25.43 22.12 -23.67
CA ALA A 159 25.69 22.89 -24.90
C ALA A 159 26.67 22.27 -25.91
N ASN A 160 27.61 21.43 -25.45
CA ASN A 160 28.73 20.93 -26.27
C ASN A 160 28.85 19.40 -26.33
N ARG A 161 27.92 18.66 -25.71
CA ARG A 161 27.95 17.19 -25.66
C ARG A 161 26.53 16.70 -25.87
N GLY A 162 26.23 16.12 -27.03
CA GLY A 162 24.93 15.46 -27.25
C GLY A 162 24.86 14.14 -26.49
N GLY A 163 23.85 13.33 -26.80
CA GLY A 163 23.70 12.00 -26.21
C GLY A 163 24.92 11.11 -26.48
N CYS A 164 25.19 10.20 -25.56
CA CYS A 164 26.30 9.25 -25.64
C CYS A 164 25.80 7.84 -25.34
N ILE A 165 26.17 6.89 -26.17
CA ILE A 165 26.15 5.47 -25.81
C ILE A 165 27.58 5.11 -25.41
N GLN A 166 27.75 4.46 -24.27
CA GLN A 166 29.03 3.94 -23.81
C GLN A 166 28.94 2.42 -23.68
N LEU A 167 29.86 1.73 -24.33
CA LEU A 167 30.04 0.29 -24.23
C LEU A 167 31.39 0.04 -23.58
N GLN A 168 31.44 -0.83 -22.57
CA GLN A 168 32.69 -1.19 -21.92
C GLN A 168 33.12 -2.57 -22.41
N GLY A 169 34.35 -2.68 -22.93
CA GLY A 169 34.99 -3.94 -23.26
C GLY A 169 35.32 -4.74 -22.00
N ALA A 170 35.54 -6.05 -22.16
CA ALA A 170 35.93 -6.93 -21.06
C ALA A 170 37.29 -6.55 -20.43
N ASP A 171 38.12 -5.83 -21.19
CA ASP A 171 39.38 -5.21 -20.75
C ASP A 171 39.17 -3.93 -19.91
N GLY A 172 37.92 -3.50 -19.72
CA GLY A 172 37.55 -2.29 -18.99
C GLY A 172 37.60 -1.01 -19.83
N VAL A 173 38.04 -1.08 -21.09
CA VAL A 173 38.13 0.08 -22.00
C VAL A 173 36.72 0.46 -22.47
N SER A 174 36.41 1.76 -22.50
CA SER A 174 35.09 2.26 -22.92
C SER A 174 35.10 2.82 -24.33
N TYR A 175 34.24 2.30 -25.20
CA TYR A 175 33.95 2.77 -26.55
C TYR A 175 32.68 3.62 -26.53
N ARG A 176 32.69 4.77 -27.22
CA ARG A 176 31.59 5.75 -27.13
C ARG A 176 31.15 6.23 -28.50
N ILE A 177 29.84 6.34 -28.66
CA ILE A 177 29.19 6.96 -29.83
C ILE A 177 28.56 8.26 -29.37
N TYR A 178 28.91 9.38 -30.01
CA TYR A 178 28.44 10.71 -29.67
C TYR A 178 27.57 11.32 -30.77
N ALA A 179 26.53 12.04 -30.38
CA ALA A 179 25.93 13.08 -31.21
C ALA A 179 26.58 14.43 -30.88
N ASN A 180 27.04 15.18 -31.90
CA ASN A 180 27.55 16.55 -31.74
C ASN A 180 26.60 17.55 -32.43
N ALA A 181 26.54 18.78 -31.91
CA ALA A 181 25.73 19.87 -32.43
C ALA A 181 26.07 20.31 -33.86
N THR A 182 27.22 19.88 -34.43
CA THR A 182 27.78 20.47 -35.66
C THR A 182 28.26 19.48 -36.74
N THR A 183 28.26 18.15 -36.50
CA THR A 183 28.71 17.17 -37.50
C THR A 183 27.82 15.94 -37.56
N THR A 184 27.76 15.31 -38.74
CA THR A 184 27.20 13.96 -38.94
C THR A 184 27.87 12.96 -38.00
N LEU A 185 27.12 11.93 -37.58
CA LEU A 185 27.59 10.80 -36.77
C LEU A 185 28.90 10.21 -37.35
N LEU A 186 30.04 10.65 -36.82
CA LEU A 186 31.35 10.16 -37.21
C LEU A 186 32.29 10.38 -36.01
N TRP A 187 32.94 9.31 -35.54
CA TRP A 187 34.18 9.46 -34.80
C TRP A 187 35.27 8.63 -35.48
N THR A 188 36.20 9.33 -36.10
CA THR A 188 37.48 8.85 -36.62
C THR A 188 38.57 9.54 -35.79
N ASP A 189 39.44 8.80 -35.08
CA ASP A 189 40.79 8.54 -35.58
C ASP A 189 41.61 7.54 -34.70
N THR A 190 42.45 6.78 -35.40
CA THR A 190 43.58 5.91 -35.05
C THR A 190 43.33 4.53 -34.42
N SER A 191 43.23 3.55 -35.33
CA SER A 191 43.48 2.08 -35.21
C SER A 191 42.50 1.25 -34.36
N ASP A 192 41.48 0.71 -35.04
CA ASP A 192 40.52 -0.31 -34.58
C ASP A 192 39.18 0.21 -34.00
N GLY A 193 38.59 1.19 -34.68
CA GLY A 193 37.17 1.51 -34.50
C GLY A 193 36.29 0.53 -35.26
N VAL A 194 35.82 -0.54 -34.62
CA VAL A 194 34.81 -1.44 -35.22
C VAL A 194 33.50 -1.29 -34.47
N LEU A 195 32.65 -0.39 -34.96
CA LEU A 195 31.21 -0.57 -34.78
C LEU A 195 30.83 -1.82 -35.59
N ILE A 196 30.70 -2.95 -34.90
CA ILE A 196 30.30 -4.21 -35.52
C ILE A 196 28.78 -4.18 -35.67
N VAL A 197 28.31 -4.18 -36.91
CA VAL A 197 26.88 -4.38 -37.25
C VAL A 197 26.76 -5.76 -37.88
N GLU A 198 26.29 -6.72 -37.11
CA GLU A 198 26.05 -8.09 -37.55
C GLU A 198 24.56 -8.31 -37.85
N SER A 199 24.27 -9.13 -38.86
CA SER A 199 22.92 -9.67 -39.08
C SER A 199 22.85 -11.09 -38.51
N GLY A 200 21.94 -11.34 -37.57
CA GLY A 200 21.74 -12.66 -36.97
C GLY A 200 21.39 -12.59 -35.48
N PRO A 201 21.06 -13.73 -34.84
CA PRO A 201 20.84 -13.78 -33.39
C PRO A 201 22.14 -13.44 -32.64
N CYS A 202 22.02 -12.67 -31.56
CA CYS A 202 23.10 -12.47 -30.59
C CYS A 202 23.33 -13.79 -29.83
N TRP A 203 24.57 -14.28 -29.77
CA TRP A 203 24.97 -15.48 -29.02
C TRP A 203 25.65 -15.14 -27.70
#